data_AF-A0A7X8E3H9-F1
#
_entry.id   AF-A0A7X8E3H9-F1
#
_cell.length_a   1.000
_cell.length_b   1.000
_cell.length_c   1.000
_cell.angle_alpha   90.00
_cell.angle_beta   90.00
_cell.angle_gamma   90.00
#
_symmetry.space_group_name_H-M   'P 1'
#
loop_
_entity.id
_entity.type
_entity.pdbx_description
1 polymer ?
#
loop_
_entity_poly.entity_id
_entity_poly.type
_entity_poly.pdbx_seq_one_letter_code
_entity_poly.pdbx_strand_id
1 'polypeptide(L)'
;MFLYFSTFASKSLSAFSDPHFFILPGKSMLKVFYSTILSVILNLVDIIPVYLFVTFLFKLNPIYPLLGFVISASLLFAINAGQIITFRIFGDVKSIIGSMFLFVFTLISLIPTIVLTVFSYINLSSGNVVVWLVLMLATVVLNLIFGVFGLFIGKGYLDKGPAV
;
A
#
# COMPACT_ATOMS: atom_id res chain seq x y z
N MET A 1 16.06 18.76 -8.77
CA MET A 1 14.64 18.47 -8.44
C MET A 1 14.22 17.08 -8.92
N PHE A 2 14.34 16.75 -10.21
CA PHE A 2 14.12 15.38 -10.74
C PHE A 2 14.97 14.30 -10.02
N LEU A 3 16.25 14.60 -9.79
CA LEU A 3 17.17 13.71 -9.07
C LEU A 3 16.75 13.38 -7.62
N TYR A 4 16.07 14.30 -6.92
CA TYR A 4 15.64 14.08 -5.53
C TYR A 4 14.42 13.15 -5.48
N PHE A 5 13.45 13.36 -6.38
CA PHE A 5 12.30 12.48 -6.55
C PHE A 5 12.70 11.10 -7.07
N SER A 6 13.69 11.01 -7.97
CA SER A 6 14.18 9.72 -8.47
C SER A 6 14.92 8.93 -7.38
N THR A 7 15.66 9.59 -6.48
CA THR A 7 16.29 8.92 -5.33
C THR A 7 15.31 8.48 -4.24
N PHE A 8 14.20 9.20 -4.06
CA PHE A 8 13.12 8.76 -3.17
C PHE A 8 12.37 7.58 -3.79
N ALA A 9 11.98 7.68 -5.06
CA ALA A 9 11.30 6.62 -5.78
C ALA A 9 12.14 5.33 -5.85
N SER A 10 13.47 5.41 -5.97
CA SER A 10 14.35 4.23 -5.97
C SER A 10 14.45 3.57 -4.59
N LYS A 11 14.44 4.35 -3.51
CA LYS A 11 14.37 3.81 -2.14
C LYS A 11 13.03 3.15 -1.84
N SER A 12 11.93 3.74 -2.30
CA SER A 12 10.59 3.13 -2.22
C SER A 12 10.56 1.81 -3.01
N LEU A 13 11.14 1.76 -4.21
CA LEU A 13 11.25 0.54 -5.02
C LEU A 13 12.07 -0.56 -4.33
N SER A 14 13.20 -0.20 -3.69
CA SER A 14 13.97 -1.17 -2.89
C SER A 14 13.21 -1.63 -1.64
N ALA A 15 12.45 -0.76 -0.99
CA ALA A 15 11.62 -1.11 0.17
C ALA A 15 10.47 -2.05 -0.21
N PHE A 16 9.98 -1.99 -1.45
CA PHE A 16 9.03 -2.97 -1.99
C PHE A 16 9.63 -4.38 -2.20
N SER A 17 10.95 -4.55 -2.07
CA SER A 17 11.63 -5.83 -2.32
C SER A 17 12.21 -6.49 -1.08
N ASP A 18 12.30 -5.77 0.04
CA ASP A 18 12.85 -6.32 1.27
C ASP A 18 11.73 -6.89 2.16
N PRO A 19 11.76 -8.20 2.48
CA PRO A 19 10.72 -8.84 3.25
C PRO A 19 10.82 -8.44 4.73
N HIS A 20 10.15 -7.34 5.11
CA HIS A 20 10.04 -6.89 6.51
C HIS A 20 9.30 -7.89 7.43
N PHE A 21 8.72 -8.94 6.85
CA PHE A 21 7.99 -10.02 7.51
C PHE A 21 8.82 -10.79 8.56
N PHE A 22 10.16 -10.82 8.42
CA PHE A 22 11.05 -11.64 9.26
C PHE A 22 11.58 -10.96 10.52
N ILE A 23 11.31 -9.67 10.72
CA ILE A 23 11.98 -8.88 11.76
C ILE A 23 11.48 -9.22 13.18
N LEU A 24 10.25 -9.73 13.32
CA LEU A 24 9.63 -10.03 14.61
C LEU A 24 9.60 -11.55 14.90
N PRO A 25 9.95 -12.06 16.09
CA PRO A 25 9.81 -13.47 16.45
C PRO A 25 8.33 -13.87 16.69
N GLY A 26 7.95 -15.11 16.38
CA GLY A 26 6.61 -15.67 16.68
C GLY A 26 5.81 -16.20 15.47
N LYS A 27 4.67 -16.86 15.76
CA LYS A 27 3.75 -17.50 14.79
C LYS A 27 2.33 -16.90 14.75
N SER A 28 2.11 -15.75 15.40
CA SER A 28 0.76 -15.17 15.54
C SER A 28 0.36 -14.28 14.35
N MET A 29 -0.95 -14.15 14.10
CA MET A 29 -1.49 -13.18 13.13
C MET A 29 -1.11 -11.74 13.49
N LEU A 30 -1.00 -11.44 14.79
CA LEU A 30 -0.58 -10.13 15.29
C LEU A 30 0.82 -9.75 14.80
N LYS A 31 1.74 -10.72 14.72
CA LYS A 31 3.08 -10.48 14.16
C LYS A 31 2.99 -10.01 12.70
N VAL A 32 2.22 -10.73 11.88
CA VAL A 32 2.00 -10.39 10.46
C VAL A 32 1.44 -8.97 10.36
N PHE A 33 0.42 -8.66 11.16
CA PHE A 33 -0.19 -7.33 11.21
C PHE A 33 0.81 -6.23 11.61
N TYR A 34 1.57 -6.41 12.69
CA TYR A 34 2.55 -5.42 13.15
C TYR A 34 3.71 -5.24 12.16
N SER A 35 4.21 -6.31 11.54
CA SER A 35 5.24 -6.18 10.49
C SER A 35 4.73 -5.39 9.28
N THR A 36 3.48 -5.62 8.89
CA THR A 36 2.86 -4.91 7.76
C THR A 36 2.63 -3.44 8.11
N ILE A 37 2.09 -3.14 9.29
CA ILE A 37 1.87 -1.76 9.76
C ILE A 37 3.19 -1.02 9.91
N LEU A 38 4.22 -1.64 10.48
CA LEU A 38 5.53 -0.99 10.64
C LEU A 38 6.12 -0.61 9.27
N SER A 39 6.04 -1.51 8.29
CA SER A 39 6.45 -1.21 6.91
C SER A 39 5.63 -0.05 6.30
N VAL A 40 4.31 -0.02 6.53
CA VAL A 40 3.47 1.11 6.07
C VAL A 40 3.89 2.43 6.74
N ILE A 41 4.11 2.44 8.06
CA ILE A 41 4.53 3.65 8.78
C ILE A 41 5.87 4.16 8.26
N LEU A 42 6.87 3.28 8.09
CA LEU A 42 8.19 3.65 7.58
C LEU A 42 8.08 4.28 6.17
N ASN A 43 7.30 3.67 5.28
CA ASN A 43 7.07 4.22 3.94
C ASN A 43 6.27 5.54 3.97
N LEU A 44 5.37 5.74 4.93
CA LEU A 44 4.63 6.98 5.08
C LEU A 44 5.50 8.13 5.58
N VAL A 45 6.48 7.87 6.46
CA VAL A 45 7.43 8.88 6.94
C VAL A 45 8.16 9.56 5.77
N ASP A 46 8.51 8.77 4.75
CA ASP A 46 9.15 9.27 3.53
C ASP A 46 8.21 10.12 2.65
N ILE A 47 6.90 9.87 2.73
CA ILE A 47 5.87 10.53 1.93
C ILE A 47 5.38 11.84 2.59
N ILE A 48 5.45 11.96 3.92
CA ILE A 48 5.00 13.15 4.68
C ILE A 48 5.62 14.46 4.17
N PRO A 49 6.96 14.57 3.97
CA PRO A 49 7.57 15.80 3.48
C PRO A 49 7.02 16.23 2.11
N VAL A 50 6.78 15.26 1.22
CA VAL A 50 6.22 15.52 -0.12
C VAL A 50 4.79 16.06 0.00
N TYR A 51 3.96 15.47 0.85
CA TYR A 51 2.60 15.94 1.08
C TYR A 51 2.55 17.33 1.71
N LEU A 52 3.40 17.63 2.69
CA LEU A 52 3.49 18.95 3.31
C LEU A 52 3.93 20.00 2.27
N PHE A 53 4.91 19.68 1.44
CA PHE A 53 5.40 20.57 0.40
C PHE A 53 4.32 20.89 -0.65
N VAL A 54 3.61 19.87 -1.16
CA VAL A 54 2.52 20.05 -2.13
C VAL A 54 1.38 20.86 -1.53
N THR A 55 1.01 20.58 -0.28
CA THR A 55 -0.06 21.32 0.42
C THR A 55 0.28 22.80 0.57
N PHE A 56 1.53 23.11 0.96
CA PHE A 56 2.00 24.48 1.11
C PHE A 56 2.08 25.22 -0.23
N LEU A 57 2.66 24.58 -1.26
CA LEU A 57 2.88 25.21 -2.56
C LEU A 57 1.58 25.51 -3.31
N PHE A 58 0.61 24.59 -3.26
CA PHE A 58 -0.68 24.74 -3.93
C PHE A 58 -1.77 25.33 -3.02
N LYS A 59 -1.45 25.69 -1.77
CA LYS A 59 -2.39 26.22 -0.77
C LYS A 59 -3.66 25.36 -0.66
N LEU A 60 -3.48 24.04 -0.65
CA LEU A 60 -4.58 23.09 -0.64
C LEU A 60 -5.30 23.12 0.72
N ASN A 61 -6.61 22.91 0.70
CA ASN A 61 -7.35 22.63 1.93
C ASN A 61 -6.74 21.37 2.60
N PRO A 62 -6.43 21.39 3.91
CA PRO A 62 -5.82 20.26 4.63
C PRO A 62 -6.57 18.92 4.53
N ILE A 63 -7.87 18.93 4.21
CA ILE A 63 -8.66 17.72 4.02
C ILE A 63 -8.17 16.87 2.84
N TYR A 64 -7.81 17.49 1.71
CA TYR A 64 -7.36 16.78 0.51
C TYR A 64 -6.06 15.98 0.72
N PRO A 65 -4.97 16.56 1.26
CA PRO A 65 -3.75 15.82 1.54
C PRO A 65 -3.96 14.76 2.63
N LEU A 66 -4.83 14.99 3.61
CA LEU A 66 -5.16 14.00 4.63
C LEU A 66 -5.85 12.77 4.03
N LEU A 67 -6.81 12.97 3.11
CA LEU A 67 -7.44 11.87 2.38
C LEU A 67 -6.45 11.13 1.47
N GLY A 68 -5.59 11.87 0.75
CA GLY A 68 -4.53 11.27 -0.06
C GLY A 68 -3.56 10.43 0.78
N PHE A 69 -3.23 10.89 1.99
CA PHE A 69 -2.41 10.16 2.94
C PHE A 69 -3.06 8.84 3.37
N VAL A 70 -4.35 8.86 3.72
CA VAL A 70 -5.10 7.65 4.09
C VAL A 70 -5.21 6.66 2.94
N ILE A 71 -5.46 7.14 1.71
CA ILE A 71 -5.49 6.29 0.52
C ILE A 71 -4.12 5.66 0.28
N SER A 72 -3.04 6.45 0.36
CA SER A 72 -1.66 5.95 0.20
C SER A 72 -1.32 4.89 1.24
N ALA A 73 -1.67 5.12 2.51
CA ALA A 73 -1.49 4.16 3.60
C ALA A 73 -2.23 2.85 3.34
N SER A 74 -3.49 2.93 2.91
CA SER A 74 -4.31 1.75 2.61
C SER A 74 -3.75 0.95 1.42
N LEU A 75 -3.26 1.64 0.38
CA LEU A 75 -2.66 0.99 -0.78
C LEU A 75 -1.34 0.30 -0.42
N LEU A 76 -0.48 0.95 0.37
CA LEU A 76 0.76 0.34 0.85
C LEU A 76 0.47 -0.91 1.70
N PHE A 77 -0.58 -0.86 2.51
CA PHE A 77 -1.03 -2.02 3.29
C PHE A 77 -1.45 -3.19 2.37
N ALA A 78 -2.19 -2.91 1.30
CA ALA A 78 -2.56 -3.92 0.30
C ALA A 78 -1.32 -4.51 -0.43
N ILE A 79 -0.37 -3.67 -0.84
CA ILE A 79 0.85 -4.11 -1.55
C ILE A 79 1.73 -4.96 -0.64
N ASN A 80 1.94 -4.55 0.61
CA ASN A 80 2.70 -5.33 1.59
C ASN A 80 2.04 -6.69 1.87
N ALA A 81 0.71 -6.74 1.90
CA ALA A 81 -0.03 -7.99 1.94
C ALA A 81 0.24 -8.86 0.70
N GLY A 82 0.35 -8.27 -0.49
CA GLY A 82 0.78 -8.95 -1.72
C GLY A 82 2.15 -9.62 -1.59
N GLN A 83 3.14 -8.94 -1.00
CA GLN A 83 4.47 -9.52 -0.76
C GLN A 83 4.41 -10.79 0.10
N ILE A 84 3.56 -10.79 1.13
CA ILE A 84 3.36 -11.93 2.02
C ILE A 84 2.75 -13.12 1.26
N ILE A 85 1.80 -12.86 0.36
CA ILE A 85 1.19 -13.87 -0.50
C ILE A 85 2.25 -14.47 -1.44
N THR A 86 3.00 -13.62 -2.14
CA THR A 86 4.10 -14.03 -3.03
C THR A 86 5.10 -14.93 -2.30
N PHE A 87 5.52 -14.50 -1.11
CA PHE A 87 6.49 -15.24 -0.31
C PHE A 87 5.94 -16.59 0.16
N ARG A 88 4.64 -16.70 0.47
CA ARG A 88 4.03 -17.98 0.85
C ARG A 88 4.01 -18.99 -0.31
N ILE A 89 3.74 -18.51 -1.52
CA ILE A 89 3.61 -19.37 -2.71
C ILE A 89 4.99 -19.81 -3.21
N PHE A 90 5.94 -18.88 -3.31
CA PHE A 90 7.22 -19.13 -3.98
C PHE A 90 8.41 -19.29 -3.02
N GLY A 91 8.24 -18.99 -1.73
CA GLY A 91 9.34 -19.00 -0.75
C GLY A 91 10.34 -17.86 -0.90
N ASP A 92 10.23 -17.05 -1.96
CA ASP A 92 11.08 -15.88 -2.22
C ASP A 92 10.33 -14.84 -3.07
N VAL A 93 10.49 -13.56 -2.70
CA VAL A 93 9.99 -12.41 -3.48
C VAL A 93 11.02 -11.95 -4.53
N LYS A 94 12.31 -12.21 -4.32
CA LYS A 94 13.41 -11.76 -5.21
C LYS A 94 13.58 -12.64 -6.45
N SER A 95 12.99 -13.84 -6.44
CA SER A 95 12.90 -14.69 -7.63
C SER A 95 12.19 -13.96 -8.79
N ILE A 96 12.60 -14.22 -10.03
CA ILE A 96 11.99 -13.61 -11.23
C ILE A 96 10.47 -13.86 -11.23
N ILE A 97 10.05 -15.08 -10.93
CA ILE A 97 8.64 -15.48 -10.91
C ILE A 97 7.88 -14.80 -9.75
N GLY A 98 8.49 -14.74 -8.55
CA GLY A 98 7.89 -14.05 -7.40
C GLY A 98 7.72 -12.55 -7.65
N SER A 99 8.72 -11.89 -8.23
CA SER A 99 8.65 -10.47 -8.57
C SER A 99 7.59 -10.17 -9.64
N MET A 100 7.44 -11.03 -10.65
CA MET A 100 6.37 -10.92 -11.65
C MET A 100 4.99 -11.10 -11.02
N PHE A 101 4.82 -12.05 -10.10
CA PHE A 101 3.55 -12.24 -9.40
C PHE A 101 3.22 -11.03 -8.51
N LEU A 102 4.20 -10.52 -7.76
CA LEU A 102 4.02 -9.31 -6.95
C LEU A 102 3.63 -8.11 -7.81
N PHE A 103 4.24 -7.96 -8.99
CA PHE A 103 3.89 -6.91 -9.93
C PHE A 103 2.43 -7.02 -10.41
N VAL A 104 1.98 -8.21 -10.80
CA VAL A 104 0.58 -8.45 -11.20
C VAL A 104 -0.38 -8.17 -10.04
N PHE A 105 -0.07 -8.63 -8.84
CA PHE A 105 -0.89 -8.34 -7.65
C PHE A 105 -0.97 -6.84 -7.37
N THR A 106 0.15 -6.14 -7.49
CA THR A 106 0.21 -4.68 -7.32
C THR A 106 -0.67 -3.98 -8.34
N LEU A 107 -0.65 -4.40 -9.61
CA LEU A 107 -1.55 -3.85 -10.65
C LEU A 107 -3.02 -4.08 -10.32
N ILE A 108 -3.39 -5.27 -9.82
CA ILE A 108 -4.76 -5.59 -9.42
C ILE A 108 -5.25 -4.69 -8.28
N SER A 109 -4.38 -4.30 -7.35
CA SER A 109 -4.73 -3.36 -6.27
C SER A 109 -4.70 -1.89 -6.74
N LEU A 110 -3.79 -1.54 -7.64
CA LEU A 110 -3.53 -0.17 -8.06
C LEU A 110 -4.56 0.34 -9.08
N ILE A 111 -5.00 -0.51 -10.02
CA ILE A 111 -5.97 -0.12 -11.05
C ILE A 111 -7.31 0.33 -10.43
N PRO A 112 -7.97 -0.45 -9.55
CA PRO A 112 -9.21 -0.02 -8.90
C PRO A 112 -9.01 1.24 -8.05
N THR A 113 -7.87 1.37 -7.39
CA THR A 113 -7.52 2.55 -6.59
C THR A 113 -7.49 3.82 -7.45
N ILE A 114 -6.82 3.76 -8.60
CA ILE A 114 -6.76 4.89 -9.54
C ILE A 114 -8.15 5.20 -10.09
N VAL A 115 -8.89 4.19 -10.54
CA VAL A 115 -10.23 4.38 -11.14
C VAL A 115 -11.17 5.06 -10.15
N LEU A 116 -11.27 4.56 -8.92
CA LEU A 116 -12.14 5.14 -7.90
C LEU A 116 -11.71 6.54 -7.48
N THR A 117 -10.40 6.78 -7.36
CA THR A 117 -9.87 8.11 -7.01
C THR A 117 -10.16 9.13 -8.11
N VAL A 118 -9.97 8.77 -9.39
CA VAL A 118 -10.27 9.64 -10.54
C VAL A 118 -11.76 9.93 -10.62
N PHE A 119 -12.62 8.90 -10.54
CA PHE A 119 -14.08 9.08 -10.52
C PHE A 119 -14.55 9.95 -9.35
N SER A 120 -13.90 9.81 -8.19
CA SER A 120 -14.17 10.65 -7.03
C SER A 120 -13.89 12.12 -7.36
N TYR A 121 -12.72 12.45 -7.90
CA TYR A 121 -12.37 13.83 -8.26
C TYR A 121 -13.26 14.42 -9.35
N ILE A 122 -13.71 13.63 -10.33
CA ILE A 122 -14.69 14.08 -11.32
C ILE A 122 -15.98 14.52 -10.63
N ASN A 123 -16.49 13.73 -9.66
CA ASN A 123 -17.70 14.08 -8.91
C ASN A 123 -17.53 15.33 -8.04
N LEU A 124 -16.34 15.56 -7.47
CA LEU A 124 -16.04 16.80 -6.76
C LEU A 124 -16.10 18.01 -7.69
N SER A 125 -15.55 17.90 -8.90
CA SER A 125 -15.58 18.97 -9.90
C SER A 125 -17.01 19.31 -10.37
N SER A 126 -17.90 18.32 -10.37
CA SER A 126 -19.33 18.48 -10.65
C SER A 126 -20.14 19.00 -9.45
N GLY A 127 -19.49 19.32 -8.32
CA GLY A 127 -20.14 19.84 -7.11
C GLY A 127 -20.80 18.77 -6.22
N ASN A 128 -20.68 17.48 -6.55
CA ASN A 128 -21.28 16.40 -5.79
C ASN A 128 -20.34 15.87 -4.69
N VAL A 129 -20.27 16.63 -3.60
CA VAL A 129 -19.37 16.38 -2.46
C VAL A 129 -19.66 15.04 -1.77
N VAL A 130 -20.93 14.64 -1.69
CA VAL A 130 -21.33 13.38 -1.04
C VAL A 130 -20.79 12.18 -1.82
N VAL A 131 -20.97 12.15 -3.14
CA VAL A 131 -20.47 11.06 -3.99
C VAL A 131 -18.95 11.04 -4.01
N TRP A 132 -18.30 12.20 -4.01
CA TRP A 132 -16.85 12.30 -3.86
C TRP A 132 -16.36 11.60 -2.58
N LEU A 133 -16.93 11.93 -1.42
CA LEU A 133 -16.57 11.32 -0.13
C LEU A 133 -16.82 9.81 -0.12
N VAL A 134 -17.97 9.35 -0.62
CA VAL A 134 -18.30 7.93 -0.67
C VAL A 134 -17.30 7.15 -1.52
N LEU A 135 -16.90 7.68 -2.67
CA LEU A 135 -15.91 7.03 -3.55
C LEU A 135 -14.50 7.02 -2.94
N MET A 136 -14.10 8.08 -2.23
CA MET A 136 -12.84 8.09 -1.48
C MET A 136 -12.83 7.02 -0.38
N LEU A 137 -13.92 6.92 0.39
CA LEU A 137 -14.07 5.89 1.42
C LEU A 137 -14.08 4.48 0.83
N ALA A 138 -14.80 4.28 -0.28
CA ALA A 138 -14.83 3.00 -0.99
C ALA A 138 -13.42 2.57 -1.44
N THR A 139 -12.60 3.52 -1.89
CA THR A 139 -11.19 3.28 -2.26
C THR A 139 -10.39 2.73 -1.08
N VAL A 140 -10.50 3.37 0.09
CA VAL A 140 -9.81 2.93 1.32
C VAL A 140 -10.27 1.54 1.73
N VAL A 141 -11.59 1.31 1.74
CA VAL A 141 -12.18 0.02 2.14
C VAL A 141 -11.72 -1.10 1.22
N LEU A 142 -11.71 -0.89 -0.09
CA LEU A 142 -11.26 -1.87 -1.07
C LEU A 142 -9.79 -2.26 -0.86
N ASN A 143 -8.92 -1.28 -0.59
CA ASN A 143 -7.52 -1.56 -0.27
C ASN A 143 -7.35 -2.31 1.06
N LEU A 144 -8.14 -1.98 2.07
CA LEU A 144 -8.14 -2.70 3.34
C LEU A 144 -8.60 -4.16 3.17
N ILE A 145 -9.56 -4.44 2.29
CA ILE A 145 -9.99 -5.82 1.98
C ILE A 145 -8.83 -6.63 1.41
N PHE A 146 -8.09 -6.08 0.43
CA PHE A 146 -6.90 -6.74 -0.11
C PHE A 146 -5.81 -6.95 0.94
N GLY A 147 -5.59 -5.94 1.78
CA GLY A 147 -4.63 -6.03 2.87
C GLY A 147 -4.97 -7.13 3.90
N VAL A 148 -6.22 -7.17 4.34
CA VAL A 148 -6.71 -8.19 5.29
C VAL A 148 -6.62 -9.59 4.67
N PHE A 149 -6.96 -9.74 3.39
CA PHE A 149 -6.82 -11.01 2.68
C PHE A 149 -5.37 -11.54 2.71
N GLY A 150 -4.38 -10.67 2.46
CA GLY A 150 -2.98 -11.07 2.56
C GLY A 150 -2.52 -11.40 3.98
N LEU A 151 -3.09 -10.78 5.02
CA LEU A 151 -2.79 -11.16 6.41
C LEU A 151 -3.27 -12.57 6.76
N PHE A 152 -4.47 -12.96 6.31
CA PHE A 152 -4.98 -14.32 6.50
C PHE A 152 -4.09 -15.35 5.81
N ILE A 153 -3.64 -15.03 4.58
CA ILE A 153 -2.69 -15.87 3.86
C ILE A 153 -1.34 -15.92 4.59
N GLY A 154 -0.84 -14.81 5.11
CA GLY A 154 0.39 -14.73 5.91
C GLY A 154 0.37 -15.55 7.20
N LYS A 155 -0.76 -15.58 7.91
CA LYS A 155 -0.93 -16.47 9.06
C LYS A 155 -0.76 -17.93 8.65
N GLY A 156 -1.39 -18.33 7.54
CA GLY A 156 -1.26 -19.70 7.04
C GLY A 156 0.18 -20.09 6.67
N TYR A 157 1.03 -19.14 6.30
CA TYR A 157 2.47 -19.37 6.13
C TYR A 157 3.19 -19.61 7.47
N LEU A 158 2.90 -18.81 8.51
CA LEU A 158 3.52 -19.01 9.83
C LEU A 158 3.16 -20.36 10.47
N ASP A 159 1.98 -20.88 10.16
CA ASP A 159 1.48 -22.15 10.69
C ASP A 159 2.04 -23.37 9.92
N LYS A 160 2.11 -23.29 8.59
CA LYS A 160 2.40 -24.45 7.72
C LYS A 160 3.70 -24.36 6.91
N GLY A 161 4.41 -23.24 6.98
CA GLY A 161 5.55 -22.96 6.11
C GLY A 161 5.12 -22.58 4.69
N PRO A 162 6.07 -22.49 3.74
CA PRO A 162 5.76 -22.27 2.33
C PRO A 162 4.93 -23.44 1.80
N ALA A 163 4.02 -23.19 0.85
CA ALA A 163 3.09 -24.20 0.34
C ALA A 163 3.73 -25.25 -0.59
N VAL A 164 5.02 -25.52 -0.42
CA VAL A 164 5.84 -26.47 -1.19
C VAL A 164 5.46 -27.90 -0.82
#